data_AF-A0A0F9C611-F1
#
_entry.id   AF-A0A0F9C611-F1
#
_cell.length_a   1.000
_cell.length_b   1.000
_cell.length_c   1.000
_cell.angle_alpha   90.00
_cell.angle_beta   90.00
_cell.angle_gamma   90.00
#
_symmetry.space_group_name_H-M   'P 1'
#
loop_
_entity.id
_entity.type
_entity.pdbx_description
1 polymer ?
#
loop_
_entity_poly.entity_id
_entity_poly.type
_entity_poly.pdbx_seq_one_letter_code
_entity_poly.pdbx_strand_id
1 'polypeptide(L)'
;MTYRDHKEKYLQHRRMSKHRGISWLFNYVTWWRKWCESEKWEQRGNHGKKYCMARFGDKGPYSYENTKIITCIQNQKEVRLSTEQKENLRLVNLGNKHCLGKKNALGYRHTAKARASMSAKRMGHKYNLGHKHTEETKAKMSKSQKGKVRSPETKAKLSAARRKWWKERRA
;
A
#
# COMPACT_ATOMS: atom_id res chain seq x y z
N MET A 1 -24.33 -22.34 12.82
CA MET A 1 -23.58 -22.88 11.65
C MET A 1 -23.65 -24.40 11.72
N THR A 2 -23.99 -25.08 10.62
CA THR A 2 -24.39 -26.49 10.64
C THR A 2 -23.22 -27.42 10.29
N TYR A 3 -23.27 -28.69 10.74
CA TYR A 3 -22.31 -29.73 10.35
C TYR A 3 -22.09 -29.81 8.82
N ARG A 4 -23.16 -29.56 8.05
CA ARG A 4 -23.15 -29.55 6.58
C ARG A 4 -22.20 -28.47 6.03
N ASP A 5 -22.24 -27.26 6.61
CA ASP A 5 -21.41 -26.13 6.17
C ASP A 5 -19.92 -26.42 6.32
N HIS A 6 -19.52 -27.05 7.43
CA HIS A 6 -18.13 -27.38 7.71
C HIS A 6 -17.60 -28.47 6.76
N LYS A 7 -18.44 -29.47 6.49
CA LYS A 7 -18.11 -30.57 5.58
C LYS A 7 -17.91 -30.09 4.14
N GLU A 8 -18.71 -29.15 3.68
CA GLU A 8 -18.53 -28.53 2.36
C GLU A 8 -17.20 -27.78 2.26
N LYS A 9 -16.80 -27.03 3.30
CA LYS A 9 -15.50 -26.35 3.32
C LYS A 9 -14.32 -27.33 3.35
N TYR A 10 -14.45 -28.45 4.05
CA TYR A 10 -13.46 -29.54 4.02
C TYR A 10 -13.29 -30.09 2.60
N LEU A 11 -14.41 -30.46 1.95
CA LEU A 11 -14.39 -31.02 0.59
C LEU A 11 -13.82 -30.01 -0.43
N GLN A 12 -14.20 -28.73 -0.31
CA GLN A 12 -13.65 -27.67 -1.13
C GLN A 12 -12.12 -27.58 -0.97
N HIS A 13 -11.61 -27.59 0.26
CA HIS A 13 -10.18 -27.47 0.52
C HIS A 13 -9.40 -28.67 -0.01
N ARG A 14 -9.90 -29.89 0.20
CA ARG A 14 -9.33 -31.13 -0.36
C ARG A 14 -9.28 -31.09 -1.89
N ARG A 15 -10.36 -30.65 -2.55
CA ARG A 15 -10.41 -30.50 -4.01
C ARG A 15 -9.36 -29.51 -4.52
N MET A 16 -9.23 -28.35 -3.86
CA MET A 16 -8.24 -27.34 -4.24
C MET A 16 -6.81 -27.83 -4.03
N SER A 17 -6.53 -28.58 -2.97
CA SER A 17 -5.23 -29.23 -2.74
C SER A 17 -4.88 -30.18 -3.88
N LYS A 18 -5.83 -31.04 -4.26
CA LYS A 18 -5.67 -32.00 -5.37
C LYS A 18 -5.39 -31.28 -6.69
N HIS A 19 -6.13 -30.22 -7.00
CA HIS A 19 -5.93 -29.42 -8.21
C HIS A 19 -4.53 -28.79 -8.29
N ARG A 20 -3.93 -28.47 -7.14
CA ARG A 20 -2.56 -27.94 -7.03
C ARG A 20 -1.47 -29.02 -6.97
N GLY A 21 -1.84 -30.30 -7.04
CA GLY A 21 -0.90 -31.42 -6.87
C GLY A 21 -0.33 -31.55 -5.45
N ILE A 22 -1.02 -31.03 -4.44
CA ILE A 22 -0.57 -31.07 -3.05
C ILE A 22 -1.25 -32.24 -2.33
N SER A 23 -0.45 -33.14 -1.74
CA SER A 23 -0.92 -34.27 -0.95
C SER A 23 -1.78 -33.84 0.24
N TRP A 24 -2.87 -34.58 0.49
CA TRP A 24 -3.86 -34.29 1.52
C TRP A 24 -3.98 -35.47 2.49
N LEU A 25 -3.48 -35.31 3.70
CA LEU A 25 -3.44 -36.35 4.75
C LEU A 25 -4.48 -36.13 5.86
N PHE A 26 -5.31 -35.10 5.73
CA PHE A 26 -6.41 -34.85 6.66
C PHE A 26 -7.63 -35.73 6.35
N ASN A 27 -8.21 -36.32 7.39
CA ASN A 27 -9.63 -36.70 7.36
C ASN A 27 -10.49 -35.54 7.88
N TYR A 28 -11.83 -35.64 7.75
CA TYR A 28 -12.72 -34.56 8.18
C TYR A 28 -12.59 -34.24 9.67
N VAL A 29 -12.45 -35.26 10.52
CA VAL A 29 -12.38 -35.11 11.98
C VAL A 29 -11.11 -34.36 12.38
N THR A 30 -9.95 -34.79 11.87
CA THR A 30 -8.66 -34.13 12.20
C THR A 30 -8.56 -32.73 11.59
N TRP A 31 -9.16 -32.52 10.42
CA TRP A 31 -9.25 -31.19 9.82
C TRP A 31 -10.12 -30.24 10.65
N TRP A 32 -11.28 -30.73 11.09
CA TRP A 32 -12.21 -29.95 11.91
C TRP A 32 -11.62 -29.64 13.27
N ARG A 33 -10.99 -30.64 13.92
CA ARG A 33 -10.28 -30.48 15.18
C ARG A 33 -9.24 -29.37 15.14
N LYS A 34 -8.43 -29.29 14.07
CA LYS A 34 -7.43 -28.22 13.89
C LYS A 34 -8.06 -26.81 13.86
N TRP A 35 -9.26 -26.69 13.28
CA TRP A 35 -10.01 -25.42 13.29
C TRP A 35 -10.63 -25.11 14.65
N CYS A 36 -11.18 -26.12 15.33
CA CYS A 36 -11.69 -25.97 16.70
C CYS A 36 -10.60 -25.51 17.67
N GLU A 37 -9.44 -26.18 17.68
CA GLU A 37 -8.31 -25.83 18.55
C GLU A 37 -7.75 -24.43 18.28
N SER A 38 -7.96 -23.89 17.07
CA SER A 38 -7.56 -22.50 16.76
C SER A 38 -8.54 -21.45 17.28
N GLU A 39 -9.80 -21.82 17.53
CA GLU A 39 -10.92 -20.92 17.83
C GLU A 39 -11.17 -19.85 16.74
N LYS A 40 -10.59 -19.99 15.54
CA LYS A 40 -10.67 -18.99 14.46
C LYS A 40 -11.62 -19.38 13.33
N TRP A 41 -12.45 -20.39 13.53
CA TRP A 41 -13.37 -20.86 12.50
C TRP A 41 -14.33 -19.76 12.03
N GLU A 42 -14.95 -19.02 12.95
CA GLU A 42 -15.86 -17.90 12.63
C GLU A 42 -15.19 -16.79 11.81
N GLN A 43 -13.86 -16.67 11.95
CA GLN A 43 -13.05 -15.67 11.26
C GLN A 43 -12.41 -16.22 9.98
N ARG A 44 -12.77 -17.44 9.56
CA ARG A 44 -12.22 -18.09 8.37
C ARG A 44 -12.57 -17.32 7.10
N GLY A 45 -11.61 -17.16 6.20
CA GLY A 45 -11.83 -16.56 4.89
C GLY A 45 -10.54 -16.26 4.14
N ASN A 46 -10.65 -15.48 3.06
CA ASN A 46 -9.57 -15.19 2.11
C ASN A 46 -9.13 -13.73 2.09
N HIS A 47 -9.59 -12.89 3.03
CA HIS A 47 -9.33 -11.46 3.04
C HIS A 47 -8.55 -11.02 4.26
N GLY A 48 -7.41 -10.37 4.07
CA GLY A 48 -6.73 -9.56 5.08
C GLY A 48 -6.55 -10.24 6.45
N LYS A 49 -7.34 -9.78 7.43
CA LYS A 49 -7.32 -10.25 8.82
C LYS A 49 -8.02 -11.61 9.04
N LYS A 50 -8.72 -12.15 8.04
CA LYS A 50 -9.37 -13.45 8.12
C LYS A 50 -8.35 -14.58 8.16
N TYR A 51 -8.73 -15.69 8.78
CA TYR A 51 -7.86 -16.83 8.98
C TYR A 51 -7.99 -17.87 7.87
N CYS A 52 -6.86 -18.48 7.53
CA CYS A 52 -6.75 -19.58 6.57
C CYS A 52 -5.84 -20.67 7.14
N MET A 53 -6.03 -21.91 6.69
CA MET A 53 -5.14 -23.02 6.98
C MET A 53 -4.02 -23.06 5.95
N ALA A 54 -2.78 -22.87 6.40
CA ALA A 54 -1.58 -22.83 5.56
C ALA A 54 -0.59 -23.91 5.99
N ARG A 55 0.24 -24.36 5.04
CA ARG A 55 1.32 -25.31 5.29
C ARG A 55 2.56 -24.57 5.82
N PHE A 56 3.37 -25.22 6.64
CA PHE A 56 4.63 -24.63 7.07
C PHE A 56 5.59 -24.47 5.88
N GLY A 57 6.09 -23.24 5.68
CA GLY A 57 7.04 -22.92 4.60
C GLY A 57 6.53 -23.20 3.18
N ASP A 58 5.21 -23.30 2.99
CA ASP A 58 4.55 -23.68 1.73
C ASP A 58 5.04 -25.00 1.11
N LYS A 59 5.55 -25.93 1.94
CA LYS A 59 6.09 -27.23 1.53
C LYS A 59 5.29 -28.39 2.13
N GLY A 60 5.44 -29.57 1.54
CA GLY A 60 4.87 -30.82 2.05
C GLY A 60 3.35 -30.95 1.94
N PRO A 61 2.74 -31.99 2.57
CA PRO A 61 1.31 -32.24 2.50
C PRO A 61 0.50 -31.31 3.41
N TYR A 62 -0.80 -31.16 3.13
CA TYR A 62 -1.76 -30.72 4.15
C TYR A 62 -1.97 -31.87 5.15
N SER A 63 -1.34 -31.79 6.31
CA SER A 63 -1.47 -32.74 7.42
C SER A 63 -1.62 -32.00 8.75
N TYR A 64 -2.04 -32.71 9.81
CA TYR A 64 -2.22 -32.13 11.13
C TYR A 64 -0.94 -31.46 11.65
N GLU A 65 0.19 -32.14 11.49
CA GLU A 65 1.52 -31.66 11.91
C GLU A 65 2.06 -30.55 11.00
N ASN A 66 1.80 -30.64 9.68
CA ASN A 66 2.39 -29.72 8.69
C ASN A 66 1.50 -28.52 8.36
N THR A 67 0.49 -28.20 9.18
CA THR A 67 -0.34 -27.00 8.96
C THR A 67 -0.57 -26.18 10.21
N LYS A 68 -0.83 -24.89 9.97
CA LYS A 68 -1.18 -23.88 10.96
C LYS A 68 -2.36 -23.03 10.48
N ILE A 69 -3.11 -22.49 11.44
CA ILE A 69 -4.16 -21.51 11.18
C ILE A 69 -3.56 -20.12 11.38
N ILE A 70 -3.45 -19.36 10.29
CA ILE A 70 -2.83 -18.04 10.28
C ILE A 70 -3.70 -17.03 9.53
N THR A 71 -3.49 -15.75 9.77
CA THR A 71 -4.17 -14.72 8.99
C THR A 71 -3.68 -14.72 7.54
N CYS A 72 -4.55 -14.35 6.60
CA CYS A 72 -4.18 -14.25 5.18
C CYS A 72 -3.00 -13.29 4.97
N ILE A 73 -2.94 -12.20 5.75
CA ILE A 73 -1.80 -11.26 5.75
C ILE A 73 -0.50 -11.95 6.20
N GLN A 74 -0.54 -12.77 7.25
CA GLN A 74 0.65 -13.52 7.68
C GLN A 74 1.07 -14.53 6.63
N ASN A 75 0.13 -15.26 6.02
CA ASN A 75 0.42 -16.21 4.95
C ASN A 75 1.12 -15.52 3.76
N GLN A 76 0.61 -14.36 3.32
CA GLN A 76 1.25 -13.56 2.27
C GLN A 76 2.64 -13.03 2.67
N LYS A 77 2.82 -12.67 3.95
CA LYS A 77 4.13 -12.24 4.47
C LYS A 77 5.15 -13.39 4.53
N GLU A 78 4.71 -14.63 4.75
CA GLU A 78 5.58 -15.81 4.73
C GLU A 78 6.02 -16.20 3.31
N VAL A 79 5.28 -15.80 2.29
CA VAL A 79 5.70 -15.85 0.88
C VAL A 79 6.75 -14.77 0.56
N ARG A 80 7.27 -14.02 1.56
CA ARG A 80 8.37 -13.07 1.34
C ARG A 80 9.52 -13.78 0.64
N LEU A 81 9.78 -13.32 -0.58
CA LEU A 81 10.94 -13.69 -1.39
C LEU A 81 12.19 -13.71 -0.49
N SER A 82 12.98 -14.77 -0.59
CA SER A 82 14.31 -14.82 0.00
C SER A 82 15.11 -13.60 -0.47
N THR A 83 16.17 -13.25 0.27
CA THR A 83 17.10 -12.19 -0.13
C THR A 83 17.57 -12.38 -1.57
N GLU A 84 17.87 -13.62 -1.93
CA GLU A 84 18.26 -14.03 -3.28
C GLU A 84 17.13 -13.88 -4.32
N GLN A 85 15.91 -14.29 -3.99
CA GLN A 85 14.76 -14.08 -4.87
C GLN A 85 14.43 -12.59 -5.09
N LYS A 86 14.65 -11.74 -4.09
CA LYS A 86 14.52 -10.28 -4.22
C LYS A 86 15.60 -9.70 -5.12
N GLU A 87 16.85 -10.16 -4.97
CA GLU A 87 17.94 -9.68 -5.82
C GLU A 87 17.76 -10.15 -7.26
N ASN A 88 17.33 -11.39 -7.49
CA ASN A 88 16.98 -11.88 -8.82
C ASN A 88 15.83 -11.06 -9.45
N LEU A 89 14.79 -10.75 -8.68
CA LEU A 89 13.71 -9.88 -9.15
C LEU A 89 14.21 -8.46 -9.44
N ARG A 90 15.14 -7.93 -8.65
CA ARG A 90 15.77 -6.63 -8.88
C ARG A 90 16.60 -6.64 -10.16
N LEU A 91 17.42 -7.67 -10.39
CA LEU A 91 18.24 -7.84 -11.59
C LEU A 91 17.37 -7.95 -12.85
N VAL A 92 16.30 -8.75 -12.80
CA VAL A 92 15.32 -8.87 -13.91
C VAL A 92 14.65 -7.53 -14.21
N ASN A 93 14.38 -6.72 -13.19
CA ASN A 93 13.79 -5.39 -13.38
C ASN A 93 14.82 -4.31 -13.76
N LEU A 94 16.12 -4.57 -13.57
CA LEU A 94 17.20 -3.70 -14.01
C LEU A 94 17.25 -3.72 -15.54
N GLY A 95 16.77 -2.65 -16.17
CA GLY A 95 16.66 -2.57 -17.63
C GLY A 95 15.27 -2.88 -18.19
N ASN A 96 14.27 -3.16 -17.35
CA ASN A 96 12.89 -3.27 -17.81
C ASN A 96 12.39 -1.91 -18.34
N LYS A 97 12.21 -1.82 -19.66
CA LYS A 97 11.75 -0.61 -20.37
C LYS A 97 10.42 -0.07 -19.88
N HIS A 98 9.57 -0.90 -19.28
CA HIS A 98 8.28 -0.48 -18.72
C HIS A 98 8.40 0.24 -17.37
N CYS A 99 9.50 0.05 -16.65
CA CYS A 99 9.78 0.68 -15.36
C CYS A 99 10.50 2.04 -15.50
N LEU A 100 11.12 2.31 -16.65
CA LEU A 100 11.90 3.53 -16.93
C LEU A 100 11.05 4.80 -17.18
N GLY A 101 9.74 4.73 -16.93
CA GLY A 101 8.80 5.79 -17.25
C GLY A 101 8.63 6.00 -18.75
N LYS A 102 7.50 6.57 -19.19
CA LYS A 102 7.32 6.90 -20.60
C LYS A 102 8.27 8.05 -20.96
N LYS A 103 9.31 7.79 -21.78
CA LYS A 103 10.26 8.81 -22.25
C LYS A 103 9.56 10.03 -22.86
N ASN A 104 8.45 9.80 -23.56
CA ASN A 104 7.64 10.85 -24.20
C ASN A 104 6.88 11.76 -23.21
N ALA A 105 6.83 11.39 -21.92
CA ALA A 105 6.25 12.22 -20.87
C ALA A 105 7.29 13.15 -20.22
N LEU A 106 8.58 12.83 -20.33
CA LEU A 106 9.64 13.73 -19.86
C LEU A 106 9.65 14.98 -20.75
N GLY A 107 9.45 16.15 -20.14
CA GLY A 107 9.42 17.42 -20.85
C GLY A 107 8.08 17.78 -21.52
N TYR A 108 7.06 16.92 -21.42
CA TYR A 108 5.72 17.26 -21.91
C TYR A 108 5.16 18.47 -21.17
N ARG A 109 4.79 19.52 -21.91
CA ARG A 109 4.19 20.74 -21.35
C ARG A 109 2.74 20.81 -21.79
N HIS A 110 1.83 20.92 -20.81
CA HIS A 110 0.42 21.15 -21.10
C HIS A 110 0.24 22.46 -21.88
N THR A 111 -0.69 22.43 -22.85
CA THR A 111 -1.12 23.61 -23.59
C THR A 111 -1.60 24.71 -22.65
N ALA A 112 -1.53 25.96 -23.09
CA ALA A 112 -2.00 27.10 -22.28
C ALA A 112 -3.47 26.92 -21.87
N LYS A 113 -4.33 26.44 -22.78
CA LYS A 113 -5.75 26.13 -22.50
C LYS A 113 -5.91 25.05 -21.43
N ALA A 114 -5.15 23.96 -21.52
CA ALA A 114 -5.20 22.90 -20.50
C ALA A 114 -4.71 23.40 -19.13
N ARG A 115 -3.63 24.20 -19.09
CA ARG A 115 -3.15 24.84 -17.87
C ARG A 115 -4.18 25.78 -17.26
N ALA A 116 -4.82 26.61 -18.08
CA ALA A 116 -5.87 27.52 -17.62
C ALA A 116 -7.06 26.75 -17.03
N SER A 117 -7.52 25.68 -17.68
CA SER A 117 -8.61 24.85 -17.15
C SER A 117 -8.26 24.17 -15.82
N MET A 118 -7.05 23.61 -15.70
CA MET A 118 -6.58 23.04 -14.43
C MET A 118 -6.44 24.09 -13.33
N SER A 119 -5.97 25.30 -13.68
CA SER A 119 -5.85 26.42 -12.75
C SER A 119 -7.23 26.89 -12.27
N ALA A 120 -8.19 27.08 -13.18
CA ALA A 120 -9.55 27.49 -12.85
C ALA A 120 -10.23 26.51 -11.89
N LYS A 121 -10.07 25.20 -12.09
CA LYS A 121 -10.60 24.16 -11.20
C LYS A 121 -9.96 24.14 -9.81
N ARG A 122 -8.71 24.60 -9.68
CA ARG A 122 -7.97 24.64 -8.42
C ARG A 122 -8.17 25.94 -7.64
N MET A 123 -8.46 27.05 -8.32
CA MET A 123 -8.70 28.33 -7.64
C MET A 123 -9.97 28.27 -6.79
N GLY A 124 -9.89 28.75 -5.55
CA GLY A 124 -11.01 28.76 -4.61
C GLY A 124 -11.34 27.40 -3.99
N HIS A 125 -10.51 26.38 -4.20
CA HIS A 125 -10.77 25.06 -3.65
C HIS A 125 -10.66 25.04 -2.11
N LYS A 126 -11.68 24.50 -1.42
CA LYS A 126 -11.82 24.47 0.04
C LYS A 126 -11.33 23.19 0.74
N TYR A 127 -10.74 22.21 0.05
CA TYR A 127 -10.36 20.89 0.65
C TYR A 127 -9.51 21.01 1.93
N ASN A 128 -8.65 22.02 1.99
CA ASN A 128 -7.74 22.24 3.12
C ASN A 128 -8.12 23.45 3.97
N LEU A 129 -9.28 24.07 3.72
CA LEU A 129 -9.73 25.22 4.49
C LEU A 129 -10.05 24.75 5.92
N GLY A 130 -9.40 25.36 6.92
CA GLY A 130 -9.56 24.98 8.33
C GLY A 130 -8.68 23.82 8.81
N HIS A 131 -7.95 23.14 7.92
CA HIS A 131 -7.05 22.07 8.32
C HIS A 131 -5.75 22.63 8.93
N LYS A 132 -5.39 22.20 10.14
CA LYS A 132 -4.14 22.60 10.81
C LYS A 132 -3.03 21.58 10.55
N HIS A 133 -1.81 22.04 10.28
CA HIS A 133 -0.65 21.15 10.18
C HIS A 133 -0.31 20.54 11.55
N THR A 134 0.13 19.28 11.55
CA THR A 134 0.68 18.61 12.74
C THR A 134 2.02 19.23 13.14
N GLU A 135 2.40 19.08 14.42
CA GLU A 135 3.67 19.61 14.93
C GLU A 135 4.89 19.02 14.19
N GLU A 136 4.85 17.72 13.88
CA GLU A 136 5.89 17.07 13.06
C GLU A 136 6.03 17.73 11.68
N THR A 137 4.90 18.06 11.04
CA THR A 137 4.90 18.71 9.72
C THR A 137 5.44 20.14 9.82
N LYS A 138 5.07 20.89 10.86
CA LYS A 138 5.62 22.24 11.12
C LYS A 138 7.13 22.19 11.36
N ALA A 139 7.62 21.22 12.12
CA ALA A 139 9.05 21.03 12.36
C ALA A 139 9.82 20.76 11.06
N LYS A 140 9.28 19.90 10.17
CA LYS A 140 9.86 19.63 8.85
C LYS A 140 9.92 20.90 7.96
N MET A 141 8.83 21.67 7.92
CA MET A 141 8.78 22.93 7.18
C MET A 141 9.81 23.95 7.71
N SER A 142 9.89 24.11 9.03
CA SER A 142 10.87 25.00 9.68
C SER A 142 12.31 24.61 9.35
N LYS A 143 12.64 23.32 9.49
CA LYS A 143 13.97 22.78 9.16
C LYS A 143 14.36 23.06 7.70
N SER A 144 13.42 22.95 6.76
CA SER A 144 13.69 23.21 5.34
C SER A 144 13.88 24.69 5.02
N GLN A 145 13.28 25.61 5.79
CA GLN A 145 13.39 27.05 5.57
C GLN A 145 14.58 27.67 6.31
N LYS A 146 15.08 27.03 7.37
CA LYS A 146 16.21 27.52 8.15
C LYS A 146 17.44 27.74 7.25
N GLY A 147 18.01 28.94 7.31
CA GLY A 147 19.20 29.35 6.55
C GLY A 147 18.94 29.83 5.10
N LYS A 148 17.70 29.77 4.59
CA LYS A 148 17.40 30.28 3.25
C LYS A 148 17.32 31.81 3.24
N VAL A 149 18.23 32.45 2.52
CA VAL A 149 18.23 33.90 2.29
C VAL A 149 17.55 34.21 0.95
N ARG A 150 16.62 35.17 0.93
CA ARG A 150 15.96 35.64 -0.31
C ARG A 150 16.98 36.31 -1.23
N SER A 151 16.83 36.11 -2.54
CA SER A 151 17.68 36.76 -3.55
C SER A 151 17.56 38.29 -3.50
N PRO A 152 18.60 39.04 -3.92
CA PRO A 152 18.56 40.51 -3.97
C PRO A 152 17.37 41.03 -4.78
N GLU A 153 17.09 40.45 -5.94
CA GLU A 153 15.93 40.80 -6.77
C GLU A 153 14.60 40.61 -6.04
N THR A 154 14.46 39.51 -5.30
CA THR A 154 13.23 39.24 -4.54
C THR A 154 13.07 40.22 -3.39
N LYS A 155 14.16 40.57 -2.70
CA LYS A 155 14.16 41.60 -1.65
C LYS A 155 13.75 42.97 -2.23
N ALA A 156 14.28 43.34 -3.40
CA ALA A 156 13.95 44.59 -4.08
C ALA A 156 12.46 44.66 -4.47
N LYS A 157 11.89 43.59 -5.04
CA LYS A 157 10.46 43.50 -5.37
C LYS A 157 9.56 43.64 -4.14
N LEU A 158 9.89 42.95 -3.04
CA LEU A 158 9.16 43.07 -1.77
C LEU A 158 9.22 44.50 -1.20
N SER A 159 10.39 45.13 -1.26
CA SER A 159 10.58 46.52 -0.83
C SER A 159 9.77 47.50 -1.69
N ALA A 160 9.78 47.35 -3.01
CA ALA A 160 9.01 48.18 -3.93
C ALA A 160 7.50 48.05 -3.68
N ALA A 161 6.99 46.83 -3.54
CA ALA A 161 5.57 46.58 -3.22
C ALA A 161 5.17 47.22 -1.89
N ARG A 162 6.02 47.10 -0.85
CA ARG A 162 5.78 47.73 0.45
C ARG A 162 5.77 49.25 0.37
N ARG A 163 6.69 49.86 -0.39
CA ARG A 163 6.71 51.32 -0.61
C ARG A 163 5.47 51.80 -1.36
N LYS A 164 5.03 51.07 -2.38
CA LYS A 164 3.80 51.36 -3.13
C LYS A 164 2.58 51.37 -2.21
N TRP A 165 2.41 50.32 -1.41
CA TRP A 165 1.33 50.22 -0.42
C TRP A 165 1.29 51.41 0.55
N TRP A 166 2.45 51.83 1.07
CA TRP A 166 2.52 52.98 1.97
C TRP A 166 2.20 54.33 1.30
N LYS A 167 2.55 54.48 0.01
CA LYS A 167 2.17 55.68 -0.76
C LYS A 167 0.65 55.72 -0.97
N GLU A 168 0.06 54.60 -1.40
CA GLU A 168 -1.39 54.48 -1.65
C GLU A 168 -2.23 54.64 -0.38
N ARG A 169 -1.70 54.21 0.77
CA ARG A 169 -2.40 54.33 2.05
C ARG A 169 -2.27 55.72 2.72
N ARG A 170 -1.30 56.53 2.30
CA ARG A 170 -1.09 57.90 2.82
C ARG A 170 -1.67 58.99 1.91
N ALA A 171 -2.05 58.65 0.68
CA ALA A 171 -2.83 59.50 -0.22
C ALA A 171 -4.32 59.40 0.14
#